data_AF-A0A0D4BY86-F1
#
_entry.id   AF-A0A0D4BY86-F1
#
_cell.length_a   1.000
_cell.length_b   1.000
_cell.length_c   1.000
_cell.angle_alpha   90.00
_cell.angle_beta   90.00
_cell.angle_gamma   90.00
#
_symmetry.space_group_name_H-M   'P 1'
#
loop_
_entity.id
_entity.type
_entity.pdbx_description
1 polymer ?
#
loop_
_entity_poly.entity_id
_entity_poly.type
_entity_poly.pdbx_seq_one_letter_code
_entity_poly.pdbx_strand_id
1 'polypeptide(L)'
;MFAGIKLFIRDFKPSILIGLTALLLLASNLPIVISQASATTLPQGVGYLQGARQEQMLCPGGALQGKLKEAIIEPFAVKVALTGDCNLADMKAANPNTKFLAYLNIAVARPKDENLGAWSDFQTTCVSTPKYSTDPENKYFIESNSQKLKDVGAIVTVAGKNYVRYPDFGGQLLVSNIASTAFLSACQARITAILNNPSQPGVTGAPAVRFDGVMFDDANMSPQHGIDLEQVGSYGPWTNSAQYGDDMVRTLGVLSRQTKSSAGRPVQMWVNLGVDIFNSLRQQGTAINASGAKIYSVQSERAVSLGALRMQPEVASSAPVIDGVLREFTTQWGNGAWLNDNEITAQAGFSAQFSRMQVRVIMHDYNVDLRNVPSTSYNQSKQVPVAPCLKSTDYNAANIAAAAKNRRTAEQRLNLGWALLSKSATSNLIEGSLTQATPSCQQQYPTTGSQMYESVTTASVNLNDSTFNTLKDLQRSSVYGSGPITSVAGSQVKTRLLNNGWTVVVNTGASAAIYSYKGLLYSIAARDARVMF
;
A
#
# COMPACT_ATOMS: atom_id res chain seq x y z
N MET A 1 -73.23 -12.30 -11.41
CA MET A 1 -74.35 -11.45 -11.89
C MET A 1 -73.83 -10.03 -11.98
N PHE A 2 -74.05 -9.39 -13.14
CA PHE A 2 -73.74 -8.00 -13.58
C PHE A 2 -72.23 -7.63 -13.68
N ALA A 3 -71.64 -7.46 -14.88
CA ALA A 3 -71.82 -6.48 -15.99
C ALA A 3 -70.94 -5.24 -15.78
N GLY A 4 -70.24 -4.62 -16.75
CA GLY A 4 -70.18 -4.67 -18.22
C GLY A 4 -68.90 -3.88 -18.66
N ILE A 5 -68.57 -3.50 -19.90
CA ILE A 5 -69.03 -3.65 -21.29
C ILE A 5 -67.77 -3.30 -22.16
N LYS A 6 -67.68 -3.89 -23.36
CA LYS A 6 -66.63 -3.69 -24.40
C LYS A 6 -66.99 -2.58 -25.41
N LEU A 7 -66.03 -2.31 -26.31
CA LEU A 7 -66.12 -1.80 -27.70
C LEU A 7 -65.88 -0.28 -27.89
N PHE A 8 -65.23 0.27 -28.95
CA PHE A 8 -64.37 -0.18 -30.08
C PHE A 8 -64.04 1.08 -30.93
N ILE A 9 -63.27 0.89 -32.01
CA ILE A 9 -63.20 1.66 -33.27
C ILE A 9 -62.08 2.72 -33.44
N ARG A 10 -61.57 2.68 -34.67
CA ARG A 10 -60.39 3.22 -35.34
C ARG A 10 -60.84 4.22 -36.42
N ASP A 11 -59.91 5.07 -36.85
CA ASP A 11 -59.76 5.68 -38.19
C ASP A 11 -60.33 7.09 -38.53
N PHE A 12 -59.58 7.72 -39.47
CA PHE A 12 -59.83 8.91 -40.33
C PHE A 12 -59.52 10.31 -39.75
N LYS A 13 -58.84 11.27 -40.41
CA LYS A 13 -58.06 11.42 -41.66
C LYS A 13 -57.38 12.84 -41.65
N PRO A 14 -56.53 13.23 -42.65
CA PRO A 14 -55.52 14.30 -42.60
C PRO A 14 -55.97 15.66 -43.19
N SER A 15 -55.17 16.73 -42.98
CA SER A 15 -54.85 17.86 -43.90
C SER A 15 -54.10 18.98 -43.14
N ILE A 16 -52.83 19.29 -43.42
CA ILE A 16 -52.30 20.37 -44.30
C ILE A 16 -52.55 21.79 -43.76
N LEU A 17 -51.49 22.52 -43.33
CA LEU A 17 -51.03 23.83 -43.88
C LEU A 17 -49.75 24.33 -43.16
N ILE A 18 -48.56 24.22 -43.78
CA ILE A 18 -47.72 25.29 -44.40
C ILE A 18 -46.92 26.19 -43.44
N GLY A 19 -45.60 26.16 -43.67
CA GLY A 19 -44.57 27.12 -43.27
C GLY A 19 -43.19 26.44 -43.44
N LEU A 20 -42.71 26.17 -44.67
CA LEU A 20 -41.80 27.03 -45.47
C LEU A 20 -40.68 27.67 -44.60
N THR A 21 -39.37 27.52 -44.83
CA THR A 21 -38.61 27.19 -46.04
C THR A 21 -37.13 26.95 -45.71
N ALA A 22 -36.44 26.20 -46.60
CA ALA A 22 -35.00 26.26 -46.94
C ALA A 22 -34.00 25.58 -45.96
N LEU A 23 -32.95 24.86 -46.37
CA LEU A 23 -32.31 24.72 -47.68
C LEU A 23 -31.41 23.46 -47.70
N LEU A 24 -31.46 22.75 -48.81
CA LEU A 24 -30.48 21.85 -49.45
C LEU A 24 -29.50 20.99 -48.62
N LEU A 25 -29.65 19.68 -48.85
CA LEU A 25 -28.59 18.69 -48.87
C LEU A 25 -27.46 19.10 -49.84
N LEU A 26 -26.25 19.23 -49.32
CA LEU A 26 -25.02 18.99 -50.08
C LEU A 26 -24.33 17.77 -49.46
N ALA A 27 -24.21 16.72 -50.26
CA ALA A 27 -23.40 15.56 -49.95
C ALA A 27 -21.92 15.97 -49.91
N SER A 28 -21.29 15.80 -48.76
CA SER A 28 -19.85 15.72 -48.64
C SER A 28 -19.48 14.36 -48.04
N ASN A 29 -18.85 13.52 -48.86
CA ASN A 29 -18.13 12.32 -48.45
C ASN A 29 -17.03 12.70 -47.44
N LEU A 30 -17.37 12.78 -46.16
CA LEU A 30 -16.39 12.78 -45.08
C LEU A 30 -16.31 11.35 -44.53
N PRO A 31 -15.10 10.78 -44.39
CA PRO A 31 -14.96 9.55 -43.63
C PRO A 31 -15.47 9.85 -42.22
N ILE A 32 -16.51 9.15 -41.81
CA ILE A 32 -16.87 9.06 -40.39
C ILE A 32 -15.68 8.38 -39.73
N VAL A 33 -14.72 9.17 -39.27
CA VAL A 33 -13.79 8.75 -38.24
C VAL A 33 -14.66 8.58 -37.01
N ILE A 34 -15.18 7.37 -36.82
CA ILE A 34 -15.62 6.92 -35.50
C ILE A 34 -14.33 6.94 -34.69
N SER A 35 -14.01 8.07 -34.05
CA SER A 35 -13.08 8.03 -32.94
C SER A 35 -13.76 7.11 -31.93
N GLN A 36 -13.26 5.88 -31.80
CA GLN A 36 -13.47 5.14 -30.58
C GLN A 36 -12.99 6.07 -29.47
N ALA A 37 -13.93 6.74 -28.81
CA ALA A 37 -13.67 7.26 -27.49
C ALA A 37 -13.31 6.02 -26.68
N SER A 38 -12.01 5.75 -26.54
CA SER A 38 -11.49 4.80 -25.58
C SER A 38 -12.22 5.11 -24.29
N ALA A 39 -13.07 4.19 -23.84
CA ALA A 39 -13.72 4.32 -22.54
C ALA A 39 -12.58 4.61 -21.56
N THR A 40 -12.47 5.85 -21.10
CA THR A 40 -11.47 6.25 -20.13
C THR A 40 -11.85 5.51 -18.87
N THR A 41 -11.30 4.31 -18.69
CA THR A 41 -11.34 3.59 -17.44
C THR A 41 -10.81 4.56 -16.39
N LEU A 42 -11.71 5.04 -15.52
CA LEU A 42 -11.34 5.85 -14.37
C LEU A 42 -10.17 5.17 -13.67
N PRO A 43 -9.16 5.90 -13.17
CA PRO A 43 -8.06 5.26 -12.46
C PRO A 43 -8.58 4.47 -11.28
N GLN A 44 -7.99 3.30 -11.06
CA GLN A 44 -8.50 2.33 -10.11
C GLN A 44 -7.32 1.83 -9.26
N GLY A 45 -7.41 1.98 -7.93
CA GLY A 45 -6.48 1.38 -6.97
C GLY A 45 -5.32 2.25 -6.47
N VAL A 46 -4.58 1.71 -5.51
CA VAL A 46 -3.56 2.43 -4.74
C VAL A 46 -2.18 1.88 -5.07
N GLY A 47 -1.20 2.76 -5.28
CA GLY A 47 0.21 2.40 -5.37
C GLY A 47 1.00 2.98 -4.21
N TYR A 48 1.73 2.13 -3.49
CA TYR A 48 2.64 2.53 -2.41
C TYR A 48 4.08 2.60 -2.93
N LEU A 49 4.40 3.65 -3.68
CA LEU A 49 5.62 3.79 -4.50
C LEU A 49 6.70 4.60 -3.76
N GLN A 50 7.05 4.14 -2.56
CA GLN A 50 8.02 4.83 -1.69
C GLN A 50 9.49 4.51 -2.00
N GLY A 51 9.77 3.51 -2.84
CA GLY A 51 11.14 3.14 -3.21
C GLY A 51 11.75 4.11 -4.22
N ALA A 52 13.08 4.10 -4.33
CA ALA A 52 13.79 5.01 -5.21
C ALA A 52 13.31 4.91 -6.67
N ARG A 53 12.79 6.02 -7.20
CA ARG A 53 12.30 6.23 -8.57
C ARG A 53 11.09 5.37 -8.95
N GLN A 54 10.45 4.73 -7.99
CA GLN A 54 9.22 3.96 -8.26
C GLN A 54 8.08 4.88 -8.71
N GLU A 55 8.07 6.13 -8.23
CA GLU A 55 7.11 7.15 -8.64
C GLU A 55 7.21 7.46 -10.15
N GLN A 56 8.36 7.23 -10.78
CA GLN A 56 8.56 7.47 -12.20
C GLN A 56 7.66 6.57 -13.08
N MET A 57 7.10 5.49 -12.53
CA MET A 57 6.06 4.70 -13.19
C MET A 57 4.78 5.51 -13.50
N LEU A 58 4.59 6.65 -12.85
CA LEU A 58 3.44 7.56 -13.03
C LEU A 58 3.75 8.71 -13.99
N CYS A 59 4.98 8.85 -14.46
CA CYS A 59 5.32 9.86 -15.47
C CYS A 59 4.56 9.65 -16.78
N PRO A 60 4.48 10.67 -17.66
CA PRO A 60 4.04 10.48 -19.03
C PRO A 60 4.75 9.30 -19.71
N GLY A 61 3.99 8.34 -20.26
CA GLY A 61 4.50 7.10 -20.85
C GLY A 61 4.85 5.98 -19.85
N GLY A 62 4.74 6.24 -18.55
CA GLY A 62 5.03 5.28 -17.48
C GLY A 62 3.99 4.16 -17.38
N ALA A 63 4.42 3.00 -16.86
CA ALA A 63 3.59 1.79 -16.80
C ALA A 63 2.30 1.91 -15.96
N LEU A 64 2.23 2.88 -15.05
CA LEU A 64 1.08 3.15 -14.18
C LEU A 64 0.32 4.43 -14.53
N GLN A 65 0.66 5.09 -15.63
CA GLN A 65 -0.05 6.29 -16.09
C GLN A 65 -1.56 6.03 -16.26
N GLY A 66 -2.37 6.84 -15.59
CA GLY A 66 -3.83 6.78 -15.58
C GLY A 66 -4.38 5.53 -14.89
N LYS A 67 -3.55 4.75 -14.18
CA LYS A 67 -3.98 3.47 -13.60
C LYS A 67 -4.33 3.56 -12.13
N LEU A 68 -3.77 4.49 -11.36
CA LEU A 68 -3.97 4.57 -9.91
C LEU A 68 -4.96 5.67 -9.55
N LYS A 69 -5.86 5.43 -8.59
CA LYS A 69 -6.67 6.51 -7.98
C LYS A 69 -5.90 7.26 -6.91
N GLU A 70 -4.94 6.59 -6.26
CA GLU A 70 -4.08 7.15 -5.22
C GLU A 70 -2.65 6.62 -5.39
N ALA A 71 -1.67 7.49 -5.23
CA ALA A 71 -0.26 7.15 -5.22
C ALA A 71 0.40 7.74 -3.98
N ILE A 72 1.01 6.90 -3.16
CA ILE A 72 1.86 7.32 -2.05
C ILE A 72 3.29 7.33 -2.60
N ILE A 73 3.93 8.50 -2.61
CA ILE A 73 5.26 8.69 -3.16
C ILE A 73 6.11 9.54 -2.22
N GLU A 74 7.41 9.52 -2.44
CA GLU A 74 8.34 10.32 -1.65
C GLU A 74 8.20 11.83 -1.91
N PRO A 75 8.31 12.68 -0.86
CA PRO A 75 8.15 14.12 -1.02
C PRO A 75 9.20 14.79 -1.90
N PHE A 76 10.37 14.17 -2.10
CA PHE A 76 11.41 14.74 -2.99
C PHE A 76 10.92 14.87 -4.44
N ALA A 77 9.87 14.14 -4.83
CA ALA A 77 9.26 14.18 -6.16
C ALA A 77 8.73 15.57 -6.57
N VAL A 78 8.65 16.53 -5.65
CA VAL A 78 8.33 17.95 -5.97
C VAL A 78 9.34 18.61 -6.91
N LYS A 79 10.52 18.01 -7.09
CA LYS A 79 11.56 18.46 -8.03
C LYS A 79 12.05 17.27 -8.86
N VAL A 80 12.68 17.58 -9.99
CA VAL A 80 13.38 16.56 -10.78
C VAL A 80 14.58 16.06 -9.95
N ALA A 81 14.57 14.78 -9.59
CA ALA A 81 15.61 14.20 -8.76
C ALA A 81 16.86 13.86 -9.58
N LEU A 82 16.69 13.35 -10.81
CA LEU A 82 17.76 12.99 -11.74
C LEU A 82 17.44 13.41 -13.18
N THR A 83 18.46 13.46 -14.03
CA THR A 83 18.27 13.69 -15.48
C THR A 83 17.36 12.60 -16.06
N GLY A 84 16.31 13.02 -16.76
CA GLY A 84 15.31 12.13 -17.35
C GLY A 84 14.16 11.75 -16.42
N ASP A 85 14.18 12.14 -15.15
CA ASP A 85 13.00 12.03 -14.28
C ASP A 85 11.96 13.10 -14.62
N CYS A 86 10.69 12.75 -14.42
CA CYS A 86 9.62 13.73 -14.29
C CYS A 86 9.37 14.04 -12.80
N ASN A 87 8.70 15.16 -12.52
CA ASN A 87 8.36 15.56 -11.15
C ASN A 87 6.85 15.43 -10.87
N LEU A 88 6.42 15.83 -9.67
CA LEU A 88 5.03 15.79 -9.25
C LEU A 88 4.07 16.54 -10.18
N ALA A 89 4.49 17.65 -10.80
CA ALA A 89 3.67 18.37 -11.78
C ALA A 89 3.41 17.53 -13.03
N ASP A 90 4.45 16.91 -13.58
CA ASP A 90 4.33 16.02 -14.73
C ASP A 90 3.47 14.80 -14.40
N MET A 91 3.67 14.18 -13.23
CA MET A 91 2.87 13.06 -12.77
C MET A 91 1.41 13.44 -12.58
N LYS A 92 1.10 14.57 -11.94
CA LYS A 92 -0.30 15.01 -11.78
C LYS A 92 -0.96 15.35 -13.11
N ALA A 93 -0.25 15.98 -14.04
CA ALA A 93 -0.76 16.26 -15.37
C ALA A 93 -1.05 14.98 -16.17
N ALA A 94 -0.17 13.97 -16.07
CA ALA A 94 -0.36 12.67 -16.70
C ALA A 94 -1.46 11.82 -16.06
N ASN A 95 -1.82 12.13 -14.80
CA ASN A 95 -2.74 11.37 -13.96
C ASN A 95 -3.78 12.29 -13.27
N PRO A 96 -4.65 12.99 -14.04
CA PRO A 96 -5.51 14.05 -13.50
C PRO A 96 -6.54 13.58 -12.47
N ASN A 97 -6.80 12.28 -12.41
CA ASN A 97 -7.75 11.66 -11.49
C ASN A 97 -7.06 10.89 -10.33
N THR A 98 -5.75 11.05 -10.17
CA THR A 98 -4.97 10.42 -9.11
C THR A 98 -4.69 11.41 -7.99
N LYS A 99 -4.94 11.00 -6.75
CA LYS A 99 -4.49 11.72 -5.56
C LYS A 99 -3.08 11.30 -5.19
N PHE A 100 -2.20 12.26 -4.95
CA PHE A 100 -0.82 12.03 -4.57
C PHE A 100 -0.64 12.31 -3.08
N LEU A 101 -0.26 11.28 -2.33
CA LEU A 101 0.03 11.36 -0.90
C LEU A 101 1.54 11.35 -0.71
N ALA A 102 2.02 12.27 0.11
CA ALA A 102 3.42 12.31 0.49
C ALA A 102 3.71 11.27 1.58
N TYR A 103 4.72 10.44 1.36
CA TYR A 103 5.29 9.58 2.40
C TYR A 103 5.92 10.43 3.52
N LEU A 104 5.67 10.05 4.77
CA LEU A 104 6.32 10.64 5.94
C LEU A 104 6.47 9.59 7.03
N ASN A 105 7.71 9.24 7.36
CA ASN A 105 8.00 8.43 8.52
C ASN A 105 7.83 9.26 9.79
N ILE A 106 6.88 8.84 10.65
CA ILE A 106 6.51 9.59 11.85
C ILE A 106 7.23 9.12 13.11
N ALA A 107 7.98 8.03 12.99
CA ALA A 107 8.36 7.24 14.14
C ALA A 107 9.88 7.08 14.24
N VAL A 108 10.59 7.26 13.11
CA VAL A 108 12.04 7.43 13.09
C VAL A 108 12.48 8.73 12.47
N ALA A 109 13.74 9.06 12.72
CA ALA A 109 14.47 10.11 12.04
C ALA A 109 15.66 9.51 11.30
N ARG A 110 15.84 9.97 10.08
CA ARG A 110 17.01 9.67 9.27
C ARG A 110 17.96 10.86 9.35
N PRO A 111 19.23 10.65 9.75
CA PRO A 111 20.23 11.69 9.61
C PRO A 111 20.43 12.02 8.14
N LYS A 112 20.42 13.31 7.80
CA LYS A 112 20.56 13.79 6.42
C LYS A 112 21.93 13.38 5.87
N ASP A 113 21.93 12.70 4.73
CA ASP A 113 23.15 12.48 3.96
C ASP A 113 23.23 13.51 2.84
N GLU A 114 24.03 14.54 3.04
CA GLU A 114 24.19 15.64 2.09
C GLU A 114 24.82 15.20 0.76
N ASN A 115 25.52 14.05 0.76
CA ASN A 115 26.12 13.49 -0.46
C ASN A 115 25.07 12.92 -1.42
N LEU A 116 23.82 12.78 -0.99
CA LEU A 116 22.72 12.26 -1.81
C LEU A 116 21.95 13.35 -2.56
N GLY A 117 22.30 14.64 -2.39
CA GLY A 117 21.68 15.74 -3.14
C GLY A 117 20.16 15.80 -2.95
N ALA A 118 19.38 15.74 -4.04
CA ALA A 118 17.92 15.72 -3.98
C ALA A 118 17.34 14.52 -3.19
N TRP A 119 18.11 13.43 -3.08
CA TRP A 119 17.77 12.20 -2.35
C TRP A 119 18.11 12.27 -0.87
N SER A 120 18.66 13.39 -0.37
CA SER A 120 18.89 13.59 1.07
C SER A 120 17.61 13.46 1.90
N ASP A 121 16.46 13.66 1.25
CA ASP A 121 15.12 13.61 1.84
C ASP A 121 14.39 12.28 1.52
N PHE A 122 15.08 11.28 0.97
CA PHE A 122 14.52 9.94 0.78
C PHE A 122 14.21 9.28 2.12
N GLN A 123 13.05 8.63 2.22
CA GLN A 123 12.41 8.22 3.47
C GLN A 123 12.23 9.42 4.39
N THR A 124 11.49 10.41 3.89
CA THR A 124 11.29 11.69 4.60
C THR A 124 10.78 11.44 6.02
N THR A 125 11.40 12.08 7.01
CA THR A 125 11.06 12.00 8.42
C THR A 125 10.55 13.34 8.96
N CYS A 126 9.87 13.34 10.13
CA CYS A 126 9.41 14.58 10.77
C CYS A 126 10.57 15.53 11.13
N VAL A 127 11.71 14.95 11.54
CA VAL A 127 12.91 15.67 11.93
C VAL A 127 14.07 15.19 11.07
N SER A 128 14.71 16.12 10.37
CA SER A 128 15.96 15.88 9.64
C SER A 128 17.08 16.57 10.42
N THR A 129 17.99 15.79 10.98
CA THR A 129 19.20 16.30 11.63
C THR A 129 20.40 16.11 10.71
N PRO A 130 21.38 17.03 10.71
CA PRO A 130 22.69 16.73 10.15
C PRO A 130 23.19 15.40 10.72
N LYS A 131 23.85 14.60 9.88
CA LYS A 131 24.51 13.37 10.31
C LYS A 131 25.36 13.70 11.55
N TYR A 132 24.98 13.12 12.69
CA TYR A 132 25.68 13.28 13.97
C TYR A 132 25.48 14.58 14.77
N SER A 133 24.44 15.39 14.49
CA SER A 133 24.11 16.49 15.41
C SER A 133 23.56 15.96 16.73
N THR A 134 24.02 16.51 17.85
CA THR A 134 23.46 16.21 19.17
C THR A 134 22.06 16.79 19.29
N ASP A 135 21.11 16.00 19.79
CA ASP A 135 19.84 16.46 20.35
C ASP A 135 20.06 16.64 21.85
N PRO A 136 20.49 17.84 22.32
CA PRO A 136 21.01 18.02 23.67
C PRO A 136 20.01 17.67 24.78
N GLU A 137 18.71 17.67 24.50
CA GLU A 137 17.63 17.47 25.49
C GLU A 137 16.66 16.33 25.13
N ASN A 138 17.03 15.42 24.20
CA ASN A 138 16.16 14.32 23.76
C ASN A 138 14.79 14.81 23.25
N LYS A 139 14.77 16.00 22.63
CA LYS A 139 13.55 16.63 22.11
C LYS A 139 12.93 15.82 20.99
N TYR A 140 13.78 15.15 20.21
CA TYR A 140 13.44 14.50 18.96
C TYR A 140 13.77 13.03 18.96
N PHE A 141 14.79 12.58 19.70
CA PHE A 141 15.25 11.18 19.70
C PHE A 141 15.23 10.55 21.08
N ILE A 142 15.06 9.23 21.10
CA ILE A 142 15.17 8.45 22.33
C ILE A 142 16.63 8.10 22.61
N GLU A 143 17.12 8.48 23.79
CA GLU A 143 18.36 7.96 24.35
C GLU A 143 18.08 6.80 25.32
N SER A 144 18.99 5.83 25.36
CA SER A 144 18.95 4.76 26.35
C SER A 144 20.33 4.16 26.62
N ASN A 145 20.57 3.84 27.89
CA ASN A 145 21.75 3.09 28.33
C ASN A 145 21.46 1.60 28.59
N SER A 146 20.25 1.13 28.27
CA SER A 146 19.81 -0.25 28.51
C SER A 146 20.78 -1.26 27.88
N GLN A 147 21.27 -2.19 28.69
CA GLN A 147 22.12 -3.28 28.21
C GLN A 147 21.36 -4.18 27.24
N LYS A 148 20.08 -4.46 27.50
CA LYS A 148 19.23 -5.27 26.61
C LYS A 148 19.12 -4.67 25.20
N LEU A 149 19.02 -3.34 25.09
CA LEU A 149 19.00 -2.67 23.79
C LEU A 149 20.36 -2.76 23.07
N LYS A 150 21.47 -2.72 23.83
CA LYS A 150 22.81 -2.93 23.26
C LYS A 150 22.97 -4.36 22.75
N ASP A 151 22.49 -5.34 23.52
CA ASP A 151 22.61 -6.77 23.18
C ASP A 151 21.89 -7.13 21.87
N VAL A 152 20.81 -6.43 21.53
CA VAL A 152 20.09 -6.58 20.25
C VAL A 152 20.56 -5.60 19.16
N GLY A 153 21.65 -4.87 19.38
CA GLY A 153 22.22 -3.94 18.40
C GLY A 153 21.40 -2.66 18.17
N ALA A 154 20.40 -2.39 19.00
CA ALA A 154 19.46 -1.28 18.89
C ALA A 154 19.98 0.05 19.50
N ILE A 155 21.27 0.13 19.85
CA ILE A 155 21.91 1.37 20.31
C ILE A 155 22.98 1.80 19.32
N VAL A 156 23.07 3.11 19.06
CA VAL A 156 24.19 3.75 18.38
C VAL A 156 24.70 4.92 19.21
N THR A 157 26.01 4.99 19.38
CA THR A 157 26.66 6.10 20.09
C THR A 157 27.06 7.18 19.10
N VAL A 158 26.52 8.39 19.29
CA VAL A 158 26.79 9.57 18.46
C VAL A 158 27.17 10.72 19.37
N ALA A 159 28.36 11.28 19.19
CA ALA A 159 28.86 12.42 19.97
C ALA A 159 28.69 12.21 21.50
N GLY A 160 28.96 11.00 21.99
CA GLY A 160 28.87 10.64 23.42
C GLY A 160 27.47 10.30 23.94
N LYS A 161 26.43 10.39 23.10
CA LYS A 161 25.04 10.03 23.44
C LYS A 161 24.64 8.69 22.84
N ASN A 162 23.86 7.91 23.58
CA ASN A 162 23.42 6.57 23.19
C ASN A 162 21.98 6.60 22.69
N TYR A 163 21.80 6.73 21.38
CA TYR A 163 20.49 6.77 20.75
C TYR A 163 19.96 5.38 20.45
N VAL A 164 18.65 5.20 20.63
CA VAL A 164 17.94 4.01 20.20
C VAL A 164 17.73 4.07 18.68
N ARG A 165 18.00 2.96 18.00
CA ARG A 165 17.95 2.84 16.54
C ARG A 165 17.39 1.51 16.09
N TYR A 166 17.01 1.43 14.82
CA TYR A 166 16.57 0.18 14.20
C TYR A 166 17.73 -0.72 13.75
N PRO A 167 17.77 -1.99 14.20
CA PRO A 167 18.71 -2.98 13.67
C PRO A 167 18.48 -3.31 12.19
N ASP A 168 17.22 -3.39 11.74
CA ASP A 168 16.85 -3.98 10.44
C ASP A 168 17.23 -3.12 9.20
N PHE A 169 17.48 -1.82 9.38
CA PHE A 169 17.78 -0.88 8.28
C PHE A 169 19.22 -0.37 8.30
N GLY A 170 20.18 -1.29 8.51
CA GLY A 170 21.61 -0.94 8.50
C GLY A 170 22.01 0.04 9.61
N GLY A 171 21.15 0.21 10.63
CA GLY A 171 21.43 0.99 11.81
C GLY A 171 21.40 2.51 11.65
N GLN A 172 20.79 3.03 10.58
CA GLN A 172 20.79 4.46 10.25
C GLN A 172 19.57 5.24 10.79
N LEU A 173 18.50 4.55 11.16
CA LEU A 173 17.24 5.15 11.59
C LEU A 173 17.17 5.24 13.11
N LEU A 174 17.03 6.45 13.65
CA LEU A 174 16.93 6.72 15.08
C LEU A 174 15.46 6.75 15.52
N VAL A 175 15.15 6.16 16.66
CA VAL A 175 13.78 6.16 17.21
C VAL A 175 13.41 7.56 17.69
N SER A 176 12.29 8.06 17.18
CA SER A 176 11.79 9.40 17.50
C SER A 176 11.11 9.44 18.87
N ASN A 177 11.25 10.56 19.56
CA ASN A 177 10.50 10.86 20.78
C ASN A 177 9.09 11.36 20.43
N ILE A 178 8.23 10.47 19.90
CA ILE A 178 6.88 10.84 19.44
C ILE A 178 6.01 11.46 20.54
N ALA A 179 6.32 11.19 21.81
CA ALA A 179 5.59 11.75 22.93
C ALA A 179 5.90 13.24 23.19
N SER A 180 7.03 13.74 22.68
CA SER A 180 7.54 15.09 22.92
C SER A 180 6.77 16.17 22.16
N THR A 181 6.44 17.27 22.85
CA THR A 181 5.84 18.47 22.22
C THR A 181 6.75 19.09 21.16
N ALA A 182 8.07 19.03 21.34
CA ALA A 182 9.02 19.54 20.36
C ALA A 182 9.00 18.69 19.08
N PHE A 183 8.93 17.37 19.22
CA PHE A 183 8.78 16.46 18.09
C PHE A 183 7.45 16.70 17.35
N LEU A 184 6.33 16.79 18.07
CA LEU A 184 5.02 17.07 17.46
C LEU A 184 5.03 18.39 16.68
N SER A 185 5.64 19.44 17.23
CA SER A 185 5.75 20.75 16.58
C SER A 185 6.61 20.67 15.31
N ALA A 186 7.76 19.98 15.38
CA ALA A 186 8.62 19.77 14.22
C ALA A 186 7.91 18.95 13.13
N CYS A 187 7.19 17.91 13.52
CA CYS A 187 6.43 17.09 12.57
C CYS A 187 5.30 17.89 11.92
N GLN A 188 4.54 18.69 12.68
CA GLN A 188 3.50 19.55 12.12
C GLN A 188 4.08 20.58 11.14
N ALA A 189 5.25 21.16 11.45
CA ALA A 189 5.95 22.06 10.54
C ALA A 189 6.36 21.34 9.24
N ARG A 190 6.88 20.11 9.33
CA ARG A 190 7.25 19.29 8.15
C ARG A 190 6.03 18.95 7.30
N ILE A 191 4.93 18.50 7.90
CA ILE A 191 3.67 18.22 7.19
C ILE A 191 3.17 19.48 6.46
N THR A 192 3.18 20.62 7.16
CA THR A 192 2.77 21.90 6.58
C THR A 192 3.64 22.28 5.39
N ALA A 193 4.96 22.11 5.50
CA ALA A 193 5.90 22.37 4.41
C ALA A 193 5.62 21.45 3.20
N ILE A 194 5.43 20.15 3.42
CA ILE A 194 5.10 19.17 2.36
C ILE A 194 3.81 19.56 1.62
N LEU A 195 2.78 19.96 2.36
CA LEU A 195 1.46 20.24 1.79
C LEU A 195 1.33 21.61 1.14
N ASN A 196 2.14 22.59 1.55
CA ASN A 196 2.07 23.97 1.07
C ASN A 196 3.14 24.34 0.05
N ASN A 197 4.28 23.64 0.04
CA ASN A 197 5.32 23.84 -0.96
C ASN A 197 4.88 23.20 -2.28
N PRO A 198 4.60 23.98 -3.33
CA PRO A 198 4.31 23.40 -4.63
C PRO A 198 5.59 22.78 -5.23
N SER A 199 5.38 21.85 -6.16
CA SER A 199 6.44 21.34 -7.01
C SER A 199 7.06 22.45 -7.86
N GLN A 200 8.26 22.20 -8.39
CA GLN A 200 8.73 22.94 -9.55
C GLN A 200 7.76 22.71 -10.73
N PRO A 201 7.71 23.62 -11.71
CA PRO A 201 7.09 23.33 -12.99
C PRO A 201 7.64 22.03 -13.57
N GLY A 202 6.78 21.27 -14.22
CA GLY A 202 7.12 20.00 -14.84
C GLY A 202 8.07 20.18 -16.03
N VAL A 203 8.87 19.15 -16.31
CA VAL A 203 9.75 19.15 -17.49
C VAL A 203 8.96 19.09 -18.81
N THR A 204 7.68 18.70 -18.74
CA THR A 204 6.73 18.72 -19.86
C THR A 204 5.97 20.04 -20.00
N GLY A 205 6.25 21.03 -19.15
CA GLY A 205 5.52 22.30 -19.10
C GLY A 205 4.29 22.29 -18.19
N ALA A 206 4.07 21.22 -17.42
CA ALA A 206 2.99 21.17 -16.43
C ALA A 206 3.18 22.24 -15.33
N PRO A 207 2.10 22.91 -14.89
CA PRO A 207 2.20 23.93 -13.84
C PRO A 207 2.56 23.29 -12.49
N ALA A 208 3.16 24.09 -11.61
CA ALA A 208 3.46 23.70 -10.24
C ALA A 208 2.20 23.25 -9.47
N VAL A 209 2.31 22.14 -8.71
CA VAL A 209 1.19 21.51 -8.00
C VAL A 209 1.60 21.10 -6.58
N ARG A 210 0.63 20.80 -5.70
CA ARG A 210 0.86 20.35 -4.32
C ARG A 210 0.43 18.92 -4.12
N PHE A 211 0.91 18.25 -3.07
CA PHE A 211 0.37 16.96 -2.62
C PHE A 211 -1.08 17.08 -2.15
N ASP A 212 -1.86 16.01 -2.30
CA ASP A 212 -3.26 15.92 -1.85
C ASP A 212 -3.40 15.47 -0.39
N GLY A 213 -2.32 14.99 0.20
CA GLY A 213 -2.31 14.50 1.57
C GLY A 213 -0.96 13.91 1.99
N VAL A 214 -0.94 13.27 3.16
CA VAL A 214 0.23 12.63 3.76
C VAL A 214 -0.14 11.22 4.21
N MET A 215 0.80 10.30 4.09
CA MET A 215 0.74 8.97 4.66
C MET A 215 1.85 8.82 5.70
N PHE A 216 1.47 8.50 6.94
CA PHE A 216 2.36 8.29 8.07
C PHE A 216 2.88 6.86 8.08
N ASP A 217 4.19 6.66 7.96
CA ASP A 217 4.81 5.34 8.05
C ASP A 217 5.35 5.03 9.44
N ASP A 218 5.57 3.74 9.73
CA ASP A 218 6.09 3.22 11.00
C ASP A 218 5.22 3.52 12.24
N ALA A 219 3.89 3.59 12.10
CA ALA A 219 3.02 3.78 13.25
C ALA A 219 3.01 2.60 14.25
N ASN A 220 3.62 1.46 13.90
CA ASN A 220 3.61 0.23 14.69
C ASN A 220 5.03 -0.30 15.00
N MET A 221 5.91 0.59 15.49
CA MET A 221 7.36 0.36 15.52
C MET A 221 7.86 -0.84 16.35
N SER A 222 7.39 -1.00 17.59
CA SER A 222 8.12 -1.76 18.62
C SER A 222 8.40 -3.22 18.21
N PRO A 223 7.44 -4.05 17.78
CA PRO A 223 7.76 -5.41 17.33
C PRO A 223 8.28 -5.48 15.90
N GLN A 224 7.94 -4.51 15.03
CA GLN A 224 8.17 -4.60 13.60
C GLN A 224 9.64 -4.55 13.18
N HIS A 225 10.43 -3.80 13.93
CA HIS A 225 11.82 -3.50 13.56
C HIS A 225 12.81 -4.02 14.61
N GLY A 226 12.46 -5.12 15.29
CA GLY A 226 13.35 -5.83 16.19
C GLY A 226 13.52 -5.24 17.60
N ILE A 227 12.63 -4.35 18.07
CA ILE A 227 12.74 -3.68 19.39
C ILE A 227 11.45 -3.84 20.21
N ASP A 228 11.18 -5.07 20.67
CA ASP A 228 9.99 -5.35 21.47
C ASP A 228 10.15 -4.84 22.92
N LEU A 229 9.33 -3.85 23.31
CA LEU A 229 9.31 -3.27 24.66
C LEU A 229 9.11 -4.33 25.76
N GLU A 230 8.38 -5.42 25.52
CA GLU A 230 8.23 -6.49 26.51
C GLU A 230 9.52 -7.28 26.73
N GLN A 231 10.41 -7.32 25.73
CA GLN A 231 11.70 -8.02 25.80
C GLN A 231 12.78 -7.11 26.39
N VAL A 232 12.86 -5.88 25.89
CA VAL A 232 13.91 -4.91 26.25
C VAL A 232 13.56 -4.11 27.51
N GLY A 233 12.32 -4.21 28.00
CA GLY A 233 11.80 -3.55 29.20
C GLY A 233 11.25 -2.15 28.91
N SER A 234 12.14 -1.18 28.75
CA SER A 234 11.74 0.20 28.47
C SER A 234 12.74 0.91 27.57
N TYR A 235 12.24 1.85 26.79
CA TYR A 235 13.04 2.89 26.14
C TYR A 235 12.21 4.15 25.99
N GLY A 236 12.87 5.31 26.13
CA GLY A 236 12.16 6.58 26.11
C GLY A 236 11.13 6.67 27.23
N PRO A 237 9.93 7.22 26.96
CA PRO A 237 8.87 7.34 27.95
C PRO A 237 8.02 6.06 28.12
N TRP A 238 8.31 4.98 27.38
CA TRP A 238 7.45 3.79 27.34
C TRP A 238 8.02 2.63 28.16
N THR A 239 7.18 2.03 28.99
CA THR A 239 7.48 0.82 29.77
C THR A 239 6.82 -0.43 29.22
N ASN A 240 5.95 -0.29 28.23
CA ASN A 240 5.33 -1.40 27.50
C ASN A 240 4.82 -0.94 26.13
N SER A 241 4.51 -1.92 25.30
CA SER A 241 3.99 -1.72 23.95
C SER A 241 2.67 -0.93 23.89
N ALA A 242 1.80 -1.07 24.91
CA ALA A 242 0.52 -0.37 24.93
C ALA A 242 0.67 1.14 25.12
N GLN A 243 1.57 1.58 26.00
CA GLN A 243 1.88 2.99 26.20
C GLN A 243 2.44 3.64 24.93
N TYR A 244 3.33 2.94 24.22
CA TYR A 244 3.80 3.38 22.91
C TYR A 244 2.65 3.56 21.93
N GLY A 245 1.73 2.59 21.89
CA GLY A 245 0.56 2.65 21.02
C GLY A 245 -0.39 3.80 21.35
N ASP A 246 -0.65 4.06 22.64
CA ASP A 246 -1.47 5.18 23.10
C ASP A 246 -0.84 6.54 22.71
N ASP A 247 0.48 6.68 22.86
CA ASP A 247 1.20 7.90 22.43
C ASP A 247 1.20 8.08 20.92
N MET A 248 1.33 7.00 20.14
CA MET A 248 1.24 7.07 18.68
C MET A 248 -0.16 7.50 18.22
N VAL A 249 -1.20 6.94 18.83
CA VAL A 249 -2.60 7.32 18.56
C VAL A 249 -2.83 8.79 18.86
N ARG A 250 -2.38 9.24 20.04
CA ARG A 250 -2.44 10.66 20.42
C ARG A 250 -1.71 11.53 19.40
N THR A 251 -0.51 11.12 18.99
CA THR A 251 0.34 11.83 18.01
C THR A 251 -0.34 11.96 16.67
N LEU A 252 -0.81 10.85 16.09
CA LEU A 252 -1.57 10.82 14.84
C LEU A 252 -2.83 11.70 14.92
N GLY A 253 -3.51 11.68 16.07
CA GLY A 253 -4.71 12.49 16.29
C GLY A 253 -4.45 13.98 16.33
N VAL A 254 -3.41 14.41 17.04
CA VAL A 254 -3.00 15.83 17.08
C VAL A 254 -2.59 16.30 15.69
N LEU A 255 -1.67 15.60 15.02
CA LEU A 255 -1.14 16.00 13.73
C LEU A 255 -2.21 16.03 12.64
N SER A 256 -3.08 15.02 12.60
CA SER A 256 -4.13 14.95 11.57
C SER A 256 -5.19 16.03 11.76
N ARG A 257 -5.64 16.30 12.99
CA ARG A 257 -6.60 17.38 13.26
C ARG A 257 -6.01 18.75 12.95
N GLN A 258 -4.79 19.03 13.39
CA GLN A 258 -4.10 20.29 13.11
C GLN A 258 -3.86 20.48 11.62
N THR A 259 -3.47 19.43 10.90
CA THR A 259 -3.26 19.49 9.46
C THR A 259 -4.57 19.75 8.72
N LYS A 260 -5.65 19.02 9.04
CA LYS A 260 -6.97 19.23 8.42
C LYS A 260 -7.54 20.62 8.70
N SER A 261 -7.35 21.16 9.90
CA SER A 261 -7.86 22.49 10.26
C SER A 261 -7.06 23.63 9.64
N SER A 262 -5.75 23.47 9.45
CA SER A 262 -4.86 24.53 8.95
C SER A 262 -4.63 24.51 7.44
N ALA A 263 -4.89 23.41 6.73
CA ALA A 263 -4.59 23.27 5.31
C ALA A 263 -5.41 24.21 4.39
N GLY A 264 -6.57 24.70 4.85
CA GLY A 264 -7.48 25.55 4.04
C GLY A 264 -8.07 24.83 2.82
N ARG A 265 -7.91 23.51 2.71
CA ARG A 265 -8.40 22.64 1.64
C ARG A 265 -8.58 21.21 2.15
N PRO A 266 -9.35 20.36 1.47
CA PRO A 266 -9.37 18.93 1.78
C PRO A 266 -7.98 18.32 1.68
N VAL A 267 -7.57 17.58 2.71
CA VAL A 267 -6.30 16.84 2.79
C VAL A 267 -6.55 15.42 3.26
N GLN A 268 -5.94 14.45 2.59
CA GLN A 268 -6.02 13.05 2.98
C GLN A 268 -4.92 12.71 4.01
N MET A 269 -5.31 12.04 5.09
CA MET A 269 -4.42 11.59 6.15
C MET A 269 -4.47 10.07 6.21
N TRP A 270 -3.36 9.42 5.90
CA TRP A 270 -3.24 7.97 5.87
C TRP A 270 -2.19 7.48 6.85
N VAL A 271 -2.24 6.21 7.24
CA VAL A 271 -1.25 5.61 8.14
C VAL A 271 -0.89 4.20 7.70
N ASN A 272 0.40 3.87 7.68
CA ASN A 272 0.89 2.50 7.62
C ASN A 272 0.81 1.89 9.01
N LEU A 273 0.06 0.80 9.14
CA LEU A 273 0.03 0.02 10.38
C LEU A 273 1.04 -1.13 10.36
N GLY A 274 1.80 -1.27 9.28
CA GLY A 274 2.81 -2.30 9.13
C GLY A 274 2.22 -3.70 9.14
N VAL A 275 2.92 -4.61 9.82
CA VAL A 275 2.58 -6.04 9.94
C VAL A 275 1.98 -6.41 11.29
N ASP A 276 0.92 -7.21 11.27
CA ASP A 276 0.45 -7.94 12.46
C ASP A 276 1.38 -9.10 12.81
N ILE A 277 2.24 -8.83 13.79
CA ILE A 277 3.28 -9.72 14.34
C ILE A 277 2.71 -10.62 15.46
N PHE A 278 1.50 -11.15 15.32
CA PHE A 278 1.19 -12.37 16.10
C PHE A 278 2.14 -13.55 15.75
N ASN A 279 3.00 -13.45 14.72
CA ASN A 279 3.86 -14.57 14.29
C ASN A 279 5.28 -14.28 13.72
N SER A 280 5.76 -13.04 13.52
CA SER A 280 7.15 -12.87 13.03
C SER A 280 8.20 -13.39 14.04
N LEU A 281 7.79 -13.62 15.29
CA LEU A 281 8.60 -14.23 16.36
C LEU A 281 8.60 -15.78 16.36
N ARG A 282 7.80 -16.45 15.51
CA ARG A 282 7.91 -17.91 15.31
C ARG A 282 8.91 -18.30 14.23
N GLN A 283 9.19 -17.44 13.23
CA GLN A 283 10.07 -17.80 12.11
C GLN A 283 11.55 -17.40 12.29
N GLN A 284 11.90 -16.61 13.32
CA GLN A 284 13.30 -16.40 13.72
C GLN A 284 13.78 -17.40 14.79
N GLY A 285 13.08 -18.53 14.94
CA GLY A 285 13.44 -19.65 15.80
C GLY A 285 14.66 -20.43 15.30
N THR A 286 15.83 -19.79 15.23
CA THR A 286 17.13 -20.47 15.14
C THR A 286 18.19 -19.80 16.02
N ALA A 287 17.81 -19.41 17.25
CA ALA A 287 18.65 -19.54 18.45
C ALA A 287 17.86 -19.06 19.68
N ILE A 288 17.45 -20.00 20.52
CA ILE A 288 17.63 -20.01 21.98
C ILE A 288 17.11 -21.37 22.43
N ASN A 289 18.04 -22.27 22.70
CA ASN A 289 17.76 -23.48 23.45
C ASN A 289 18.28 -23.29 24.89
N ALA A 290 17.63 -23.98 25.83
CA ALA A 290 18.12 -24.37 27.16
C ALA A 290 18.06 -23.42 28.38
N SER A 291 17.32 -22.30 28.41
CA SER A 291 17.19 -21.54 29.70
C SER A 291 15.87 -20.83 30.00
N GLY A 292 14.73 -21.33 29.52
CA GLY A 292 13.42 -21.01 30.12
C GLY A 292 12.77 -19.68 29.69
N ALA A 293 11.49 -19.81 29.32
CA ALA A 293 10.46 -18.80 29.09
C ALA A 293 10.70 -17.70 28.03
N LYS A 294 9.93 -17.78 26.93
CA LYS A 294 9.55 -16.61 26.11
C LYS A 294 8.06 -16.66 25.77
N ILE A 295 7.32 -15.67 26.24
CA ILE A 295 5.93 -15.36 25.84
C ILE A 295 6.02 -14.03 25.10
N TYR A 296 5.64 -14.01 23.83
CA TYR A 296 5.59 -12.81 22.99
C TYR A 296 4.13 -12.31 22.91
N SER A 297 3.87 -10.99 23.02
CA SER A 297 2.50 -10.46 23.03
C SER A 297 2.30 -9.21 22.17
N VAL A 298 1.11 -9.12 21.54
CA VAL A 298 0.75 -8.20 20.44
C VAL A 298 -0.02 -6.98 20.94
N GLN A 299 0.56 -6.28 21.91
CA GLN A 299 -0.16 -5.22 22.59
C GLN A 299 -0.03 -3.85 21.91
N SER A 300 1.07 -3.56 21.22
CA SER A 300 1.33 -2.24 20.61
C SER A 300 0.47 -1.98 19.40
N GLU A 301 0.46 -2.87 18.39
CA GLU A 301 -0.42 -2.72 17.24
C GLU A 301 -1.88 -2.75 17.64
N ARG A 302 -2.23 -3.62 18.60
CA ARG A 302 -3.59 -3.66 19.12
C ARG A 302 -3.94 -2.35 19.81
N ALA A 303 -3.02 -1.72 20.54
CA ALA A 303 -3.23 -0.40 21.13
C ALA A 303 -3.31 0.70 20.06
N VAL A 304 -2.45 0.70 19.04
CA VAL A 304 -2.52 1.65 17.91
C VAL A 304 -3.82 1.48 17.13
N SER A 305 -4.21 0.23 16.86
CA SER A 305 -5.43 -0.10 16.13
C SER A 305 -6.67 0.21 16.95
N LEU A 306 -6.71 -0.19 18.22
CA LEU A 306 -7.79 0.14 19.17
C LEU A 306 -7.86 1.65 19.45
N GLY A 307 -6.74 2.35 19.46
CA GLY A 307 -6.69 3.79 19.65
C GLY A 307 -7.12 4.53 18.39
N ALA A 308 -6.71 4.09 17.20
CA ALA A 308 -7.29 4.54 15.94
C ALA A 308 -8.80 4.25 15.88
N LEU A 309 -9.24 3.10 16.43
CA LEU A 309 -10.66 2.78 16.64
C LEU A 309 -11.34 3.76 17.62
N ARG A 310 -10.64 4.26 18.64
CA ARG A 310 -11.16 5.24 19.63
C ARG A 310 -11.14 6.69 19.15
N MET A 311 -10.24 7.05 18.25
CA MET A 311 -10.16 8.39 17.64
C MET A 311 -11.34 8.73 16.73
N GLN A 312 -12.06 7.71 16.24
CA GLN A 312 -13.22 7.86 15.35
C GLN A 312 -14.54 8.19 16.08
N PRO A 313 -14.92 7.52 17.20
CA PRO A 313 -16.20 7.77 17.86
C PRO A 313 -16.30 9.09 18.65
N GLU A 314 -15.20 9.78 18.95
CA GLU A 314 -15.26 11.04 19.72
C GLU A 314 -15.98 12.18 18.99
N VAL A 315 -16.25 12.03 17.70
CA VAL A 315 -17.02 13.04 16.95
C VAL A 315 -17.88 12.36 15.88
N ALA A 316 -19.00 11.78 16.29
CA ALA A 316 -20.03 11.26 15.38
C ALA A 316 -20.65 12.34 14.44
N SER A 317 -20.17 13.59 14.51
CA SER A 317 -20.52 14.72 13.64
C SER A 317 -19.34 15.30 12.83
N SER A 318 -18.11 14.77 12.91
CA SER A 318 -16.96 15.30 12.14
C SER A 318 -16.31 14.27 11.24
N ALA A 319 -15.63 14.76 10.20
CA ALA A 319 -14.83 13.94 9.30
C ALA A 319 -13.82 13.07 10.07
N PRO A 320 -13.55 11.83 9.61
CA PRO A 320 -12.62 10.93 10.27
C PRO A 320 -11.23 11.57 10.38
N VAL A 321 -10.55 11.36 11.51
CA VAL A 321 -9.21 11.94 11.72
C VAL A 321 -8.19 11.33 10.75
N ILE A 322 -8.34 10.04 10.44
CA ILE A 322 -7.58 9.28 9.43
C ILE A 322 -8.54 8.78 8.35
N ASP A 323 -8.20 9.00 7.08
CA ASP A 323 -9.03 8.65 5.91
C ASP A 323 -8.76 7.22 5.40
N GLY A 324 -7.57 6.68 5.67
CA GLY A 324 -7.19 5.34 5.24
C GLY A 324 -6.02 4.77 6.03
N VAL A 325 -5.96 3.44 6.07
CA VAL A 325 -4.86 2.66 6.64
C VAL A 325 -4.25 1.78 5.56
N LEU A 326 -2.93 1.64 5.57
CA LEU A 326 -2.18 0.68 4.78
C LEU A 326 -1.67 -0.44 5.70
N ARG A 327 -1.66 -1.66 5.16
CA ARG A 327 -1.20 -2.88 5.83
C ARG A 327 -0.18 -3.55 4.94
N GLU A 328 1.01 -3.79 5.45
CA GLU A 328 2.06 -4.49 4.70
C GLU A 328 2.07 -5.98 5.05
N PHE A 329 2.61 -6.79 4.13
CA PHE A 329 2.75 -8.24 4.27
C PHE A 329 1.44 -8.90 4.76
N THR A 330 0.39 -8.72 3.97
CA THR A 330 -0.95 -9.23 4.22
C THR A 330 -1.16 -10.67 3.79
N THR A 331 -0.39 -11.16 2.82
CA THR A 331 -0.44 -12.57 2.39
C THR A 331 0.92 -13.26 2.37
N GLN A 332 2.01 -12.50 2.31
CA GLN A 332 3.37 -13.03 2.25
C GLN A 332 4.43 -12.07 2.79
N TRP A 333 5.55 -12.62 3.23
CA TRP A 333 6.78 -11.90 3.56
C TRP A 333 7.53 -11.43 2.30
N GLY A 334 8.45 -10.46 2.45
CA GLY A 334 9.17 -9.86 1.32
C GLY A 334 10.10 -10.83 0.56
N ASN A 335 10.50 -11.93 1.19
CA ASN A 335 11.24 -13.03 0.54
C ASN A 335 10.32 -14.03 -0.21
N GLY A 336 9.01 -13.77 -0.22
CA GLY A 336 7.98 -14.62 -0.82
C GLY A 336 7.61 -15.85 0.02
N ALA A 337 8.06 -15.93 1.26
CA ALA A 337 7.57 -16.91 2.21
C ALA A 337 6.14 -16.53 2.63
N TRP A 338 5.28 -17.53 2.73
CA TRP A 338 3.85 -17.29 2.94
C TRP A 338 3.55 -17.08 4.41
N LEU A 339 2.57 -16.22 4.65
CA LEU A 339 1.86 -16.23 5.92
C LEU A 339 1.04 -17.51 6.05
N ASN A 340 1.00 -18.06 7.25
CA ASN A 340 0.12 -19.17 7.59
C ASN A 340 -1.34 -18.70 7.68
N ASP A 341 -2.27 -19.64 7.61
CA ASP A 341 -3.70 -19.33 7.54
C ASP A 341 -4.22 -18.54 8.75
N ASN A 342 -3.62 -18.70 9.94
CA ASN A 342 -3.99 -17.93 11.12
C ASN A 342 -3.55 -16.46 10.99
N GLU A 343 -2.35 -16.20 10.47
CA GLU A 343 -1.85 -14.85 10.19
C GLU A 343 -2.75 -14.13 9.18
N ILE A 344 -3.03 -14.81 8.06
CA ILE A 344 -3.86 -14.27 6.98
C ILE A 344 -5.30 -13.99 7.48
N THR A 345 -5.84 -14.86 8.34
CA THR A 345 -7.16 -14.66 8.97
C THR A 345 -7.17 -13.50 9.97
N ALA A 346 -6.12 -13.36 10.78
CA ALA A 346 -5.98 -12.24 11.72
C ALA A 346 -5.93 -10.90 10.96
N GLN A 347 -5.10 -10.81 9.93
CA GLN A 347 -4.98 -9.65 9.03
C GLN A 347 -6.35 -9.23 8.44
N ALA A 348 -7.16 -10.21 8.00
CA ALA A 348 -8.52 -9.96 7.53
C ALA A 348 -9.44 -9.43 8.64
N GLY A 349 -9.37 -10.02 9.83
CA GLY A 349 -10.15 -9.60 11.00
C GLY A 349 -9.87 -8.16 11.40
N PHE A 350 -8.61 -7.75 11.44
CA PHE A 350 -8.19 -6.37 11.69
C PHE A 350 -8.69 -5.42 10.60
N SER A 351 -8.49 -5.79 9.32
CA SER A 351 -8.98 -5.01 8.17
C SER A 351 -10.50 -4.78 8.22
N ALA A 352 -11.27 -5.80 8.60
CA ALA A 352 -12.72 -5.70 8.75
C ALA A 352 -13.16 -4.81 9.92
N GLN A 353 -12.34 -4.65 10.97
CA GLN A 353 -12.64 -3.71 12.06
C GLN A 353 -12.51 -2.25 11.59
N PHE A 354 -11.42 -1.90 10.90
CA PHE A 354 -11.24 -0.57 10.33
C PHE A 354 -12.31 -0.22 9.30
N SER A 355 -12.61 -1.15 8.39
CA SER A 355 -13.63 -0.90 7.39
C SER A 355 -15.02 -0.69 7.98
N ARG A 356 -15.37 -1.35 9.10
CA ARG A 356 -16.65 -1.13 9.80
C ARG A 356 -16.79 0.28 10.36
N MET A 357 -15.68 0.96 10.62
CA MET A 357 -15.65 2.35 11.06
C MET A 357 -15.59 3.36 9.90
N GLN A 358 -15.86 2.94 8.68
CA GLN A 358 -15.74 3.80 7.50
C GLN A 358 -14.29 4.27 7.23
N VAL A 359 -13.27 3.57 7.74
CA VAL A 359 -11.87 3.79 7.38
C VAL A 359 -11.50 2.86 6.24
N ARG A 360 -10.89 3.41 5.18
CA ARG A 360 -10.43 2.60 4.05
C ARG A 360 -9.20 1.79 4.44
N VAL A 361 -9.15 0.53 4.01
CA VAL A 361 -8.03 -0.37 4.30
C VAL A 361 -7.38 -0.80 3.00
N ILE A 362 -6.09 -0.55 2.88
CA ILE A 362 -5.27 -0.95 1.74
C ILE A 362 -4.33 -2.07 2.16
N MET A 363 -4.53 -3.24 1.60
CA MET A 363 -3.67 -4.41 1.74
C MET A 363 -2.53 -4.32 0.75
N HIS A 364 -1.30 -4.35 1.25
CA HIS A 364 -0.07 -4.22 0.49
C HIS A 364 0.84 -5.41 0.76
N ASP A 365 1.38 -5.97 -0.31
CA ASP A 365 2.42 -6.99 -0.24
C ASP A 365 3.58 -6.54 -1.12
N TYR A 366 4.78 -6.90 -0.69
CA TYR A 366 5.95 -6.84 -1.56
C TYR A 366 6.06 -8.13 -2.36
N ASN A 367 6.46 -7.97 -3.61
CA ASN A 367 6.79 -9.03 -4.53
C ASN A 367 8.24 -9.48 -4.31
N VAL A 368 8.50 -10.75 -4.55
CA VAL A 368 9.85 -11.32 -4.47
C VAL A 368 10.86 -10.61 -5.38
N ASP A 369 12.08 -10.38 -4.91
CA ASP A 369 13.20 -9.82 -5.70
C ASP A 369 13.60 -10.67 -6.92
N LEU A 370 14.16 -10.03 -7.96
CA LEU A 370 14.91 -10.74 -9.01
C LEU A 370 16.33 -11.09 -8.52
N ARG A 371 16.62 -12.39 -8.45
CA ARG A 371 17.83 -13.00 -7.91
C ARG A 371 18.39 -13.96 -8.95
N ASN A 372 19.72 -14.07 -9.02
CA ASN A 372 20.38 -15.01 -9.93
C ASN A 372 20.26 -16.45 -9.39
N VAL A 373 19.09 -17.06 -9.60
CA VAL A 373 18.70 -18.41 -9.18
C VAL A 373 17.96 -19.12 -10.34
N PRO A 374 17.84 -20.46 -10.32
CA PRO A 374 17.04 -21.16 -11.32
C PRO A 374 15.60 -20.62 -11.38
N SER A 375 14.98 -20.59 -12.57
CA SER A 375 13.60 -20.10 -12.74
C SER A 375 12.58 -20.85 -11.88
N THR A 376 12.84 -22.13 -11.56
CA THR A 376 12.04 -22.95 -10.66
C THR A 376 12.04 -22.49 -9.19
N SER A 377 12.98 -21.64 -8.78
CA SER A 377 12.96 -20.97 -7.47
C SER A 377 11.85 -19.91 -7.38
N TYR A 378 11.33 -19.45 -8.52
CA TYR A 378 10.14 -18.61 -8.60
C TYR A 378 8.84 -19.41 -8.69
N ASN A 379 8.87 -20.70 -8.32
CA ASN A 379 7.62 -21.41 -8.10
C ASN A 379 6.87 -20.79 -6.92
N GLN A 380 5.56 -20.62 -7.10
CA GLN A 380 4.65 -20.16 -6.06
C GLN A 380 4.75 -21.06 -4.82
N SER A 381 4.40 -20.53 -3.64
CA SER A 381 4.53 -21.23 -2.36
C SER A 381 5.95 -21.36 -1.78
N LYS A 382 7.00 -20.93 -2.50
CA LYS A 382 8.41 -21.09 -2.06
C LYS A 382 9.06 -19.77 -1.69
N GLN A 383 9.90 -19.77 -0.65
CA GLN A 383 10.83 -18.66 -0.42
C GLN A 383 11.83 -18.57 -1.58
N VAL A 384 12.15 -17.36 -2.04
CA VAL A 384 13.25 -17.17 -3.00
C VAL A 384 14.58 -17.29 -2.24
N PRO A 385 15.51 -18.17 -2.68
CA PRO A 385 16.81 -18.30 -2.05
C PRO A 385 17.58 -16.98 -2.03
N VAL A 386 18.35 -16.78 -0.96
CA VAL A 386 19.28 -15.65 -0.88
C VAL A 386 20.38 -15.85 -1.92
N ALA A 387 20.49 -14.92 -2.86
CA ALA A 387 21.49 -14.89 -3.92
C ALA A 387 21.76 -13.43 -4.34
N PRO A 388 22.82 -13.15 -5.12
CA PRO A 388 22.99 -11.85 -5.75
C PRO A 388 21.77 -11.48 -6.59
N CYS A 389 21.50 -10.19 -6.70
CA CYS A 389 20.44 -9.70 -7.57
C CYS A 389 20.72 -10.02 -9.04
N LEU A 390 19.66 -10.28 -9.79
CA LEU A 390 19.74 -10.66 -11.20
C LEU A 390 20.24 -9.50 -12.06
N LYS A 391 21.28 -9.75 -12.84
CA LYS A 391 21.84 -8.80 -13.82
C LYS A 391 21.36 -9.13 -15.23
N SER A 392 21.29 -8.11 -16.09
CA SER A 392 20.93 -8.28 -17.52
C SER A 392 21.88 -9.21 -18.27
N THR A 393 23.13 -9.29 -17.83
CA THR A 393 24.19 -10.12 -18.39
C THR A 393 24.17 -11.57 -17.89
N ASP A 394 23.34 -11.89 -16.89
CA ASP A 394 23.26 -13.25 -16.35
C ASP A 394 22.65 -14.20 -17.40
N TYR A 395 23.21 -15.40 -17.49
CA TYR A 395 22.66 -16.46 -18.35
C TYR A 395 21.21 -16.74 -17.94
N ASN A 396 20.29 -16.79 -18.92
CA ASN A 396 18.85 -16.97 -18.70
C ASN A 396 18.09 -15.84 -17.97
N ALA A 397 18.62 -14.62 -17.87
CA ALA A 397 17.95 -13.52 -17.16
C ALA A 397 16.49 -13.28 -17.61
N ALA A 398 16.21 -13.36 -18.92
CA ALA A 398 14.85 -13.24 -19.45
C ALA A 398 13.89 -14.32 -18.93
N ASN A 399 14.36 -15.57 -18.83
CA ASN A 399 13.57 -16.69 -18.32
C ASN A 399 13.31 -16.56 -16.82
N ILE A 400 14.31 -16.10 -16.05
CA ILE A 400 14.16 -15.84 -14.60
C ILE A 400 13.14 -14.72 -14.38
N ALA A 401 13.25 -13.61 -15.11
CA ALA A 401 12.34 -12.49 -14.99
C ALA A 401 10.90 -12.84 -15.40
N ALA A 402 10.73 -13.64 -16.46
CA ALA A 402 9.42 -14.14 -16.86
C ALA A 402 8.80 -15.02 -15.76
N ALA A 403 9.57 -15.95 -15.18
CA ALA A 403 9.11 -16.79 -14.07
C ALA A 403 8.71 -15.97 -12.84
N ALA A 404 9.53 -14.97 -12.48
CA ALA A 404 9.23 -14.05 -11.40
C ALA A 404 7.96 -13.24 -11.66
N LYS A 405 7.79 -12.67 -12.86
CA LYS A 405 6.58 -11.91 -13.21
C LYS A 405 5.32 -12.76 -13.13
N ASN A 406 5.38 -14.02 -13.58
CA ASN A 406 4.25 -14.96 -13.47
C ASN A 406 3.91 -15.25 -12.01
N ARG A 407 4.92 -15.51 -11.18
CA ARG A 407 4.76 -15.71 -9.74
C ARG A 407 4.12 -14.50 -9.07
N ARG A 408 4.71 -13.32 -9.23
CA ARG A 408 4.24 -12.05 -8.64
C ARG A 408 2.80 -11.73 -9.06
N THR A 409 2.41 -12.05 -10.30
CA THR A 409 1.04 -11.90 -10.78
C THR A 409 0.08 -12.82 -10.02
N ALA A 410 0.46 -14.07 -9.78
CA ALA A 410 -0.36 -15.01 -9.00
C ALA A 410 -0.46 -14.60 -7.52
N GLU A 411 0.64 -14.14 -6.91
CA GLU A 411 0.67 -13.58 -5.55
C GLU A 411 -0.24 -12.34 -5.44
N GLN A 412 -0.21 -11.45 -6.43
CA GLN A 412 -1.09 -10.29 -6.50
C GLN A 412 -2.58 -10.68 -6.60
N ARG A 413 -2.91 -11.70 -7.39
CA ARG A 413 -4.29 -12.22 -7.44
C ARG A 413 -4.72 -12.72 -6.07
N LEU A 414 -3.85 -13.41 -5.34
CA LEU A 414 -4.16 -13.85 -3.98
C LEU A 414 -4.48 -12.67 -3.06
N ASN A 415 -3.65 -11.63 -3.04
CA ASN A 415 -3.90 -10.43 -2.25
C ASN A 415 -5.28 -9.82 -2.60
N LEU A 416 -5.58 -9.63 -3.89
CA LEU A 416 -6.88 -9.10 -4.33
C LEU A 416 -8.06 -10.02 -3.95
N GLY A 417 -7.91 -11.33 -4.14
CA GLY A 417 -8.91 -12.32 -3.79
C GLY A 417 -9.17 -12.38 -2.29
N TRP A 418 -8.13 -12.27 -1.48
CA TRP A 418 -8.24 -12.25 -0.02
C TRP A 418 -8.87 -10.95 0.50
N ALA A 419 -8.50 -9.81 -0.07
CA ALA A 419 -9.17 -8.54 0.19
C ALA A 419 -10.67 -8.65 -0.12
N LEU A 420 -11.04 -9.18 -1.29
CA LEU A 420 -12.43 -9.38 -1.69
C LEU A 420 -13.18 -10.38 -0.79
N LEU A 421 -12.52 -11.47 -0.40
CA LEU A 421 -13.05 -12.46 0.54
C LEU A 421 -13.40 -11.82 1.90
N SER A 422 -12.58 -10.86 2.33
CA SER A 422 -12.71 -10.13 3.60
C SER A 422 -13.79 -9.04 3.56
N LYS A 423 -14.21 -8.58 2.37
CA LYS A 423 -15.29 -7.59 2.23
C LYS A 423 -16.63 -8.17 2.67
N SER A 424 -17.40 -7.39 3.42
CA SER A 424 -18.81 -7.68 3.74
C SER A 424 -19.67 -6.44 3.56
N ALA A 425 -20.98 -6.56 3.71
CA ALA A 425 -21.90 -5.42 3.63
C ALA A 425 -21.52 -4.28 4.61
N THR A 426 -20.98 -4.62 5.77
CA THR A 426 -20.55 -3.66 6.80
C THR A 426 -19.05 -3.36 6.77
N SER A 427 -18.26 -4.09 5.97
CA SER A 427 -16.81 -3.94 5.85
C SER A 427 -16.36 -3.91 4.38
N ASN A 428 -16.93 -3.00 3.58
CA ASN A 428 -16.75 -2.95 2.13
C ASN A 428 -15.63 -2.01 1.64
N LEU A 429 -14.88 -1.38 2.55
CA LEU A 429 -13.81 -0.42 2.26
C LEU A 429 -12.40 -1.06 2.28
N ILE A 430 -12.32 -2.37 2.07
CA ILE A 430 -11.06 -3.13 2.01
C ILE A 430 -10.63 -3.28 0.55
N GLU A 431 -9.37 -2.96 0.29
CA GLU A 431 -8.80 -2.94 -1.05
C GLU A 431 -7.40 -3.53 -1.11
N GLY A 432 -7.04 -4.15 -2.24
CA GLY A 432 -5.66 -4.54 -2.51
C GLY A 432 -4.94 -3.46 -3.30
N SER A 433 -3.74 -3.08 -2.86
CA SER A 433 -2.83 -2.25 -3.64
C SER A 433 -2.15 -3.05 -4.76
N LEU A 434 -1.54 -2.32 -5.69
CA LEU A 434 -0.59 -2.93 -6.61
C LEU A 434 0.70 -3.27 -5.85
N THR A 435 1.07 -4.54 -5.83
CA THR A 435 2.30 -5.05 -5.23
C THR A 435 3.50 -4.62 -6.05
N GLN A 436 4.61 -4.40 -5.37
CA GLN A 436 5.86 -3.92 -5.97
C GLN A 436 6.98 -4.85 -5.57
N ALA A 437 7.97 -5.03 -6.44
CA ALA A 437 9.18 -5.72 -6.03
C ALA A 437 9.79 -5.02 -4.81
N THR A 438 10.31 -5.83 -3.89
CA THR A 438 11.14 -5.29 -2.83
C THR A 438 12.27 -4.45 -3.43
N PRO A 439 12.66 -3.33 -2.80
CA PRO A 439 13.61 -2.42 -3.42
C PRO A 439 15.00 -3.03 -3.66
N SER A 440 15.37 -4.10 -2.93
CA SER A 440 16.75 -4.57 -2.83
C SER A 440 17.40 -5.03 -4.14
N CYS A 441 16.62 -5.54 -5.10
CA CYS A 441 17.11 -5.93 -6.43
C CYS A 441 16.59 -5.07 -7.57
N GLN A 442 15.98 -3.93 -7.26
CA GLN A 442 15.63 -2.94 -8.26
C GLN A 442 16.86 -2.10 -8.62
N GLN A 443 16.86 -1.51 -9.82
CA GLN A 443 17.85 -0.51 -10.19
C GLN A 443 17.64 0.78 -9.39
N GLN A 444 18.27 0.88 -8.21
CA GLN A 444 18.00 1.97 -7.27
C GLN A 444 18.79 3.26 -7.53
N TYR A 445 19.82 3.26 -8.39
CA TYR A 445 20.75 4.39 -8.47
C TYR A 445 21.57 4.47 -9.79
N PRO A 446 21.98 5.67 -10.27
CA PRO A 446 22.86 5.79 -11.43
C PRO A 446 24.33 5.42 -11.16
N THR A 447 24.80 5.34 -9.90
CA THR A 447 26.21 4.93 -9.61
C THR A 447 26.41 3.44 -9.38
N THR A 448 25.34 2.64 -9.32
CA THR A 448 25.53 1.19 -9.45
C THR A 448 25.75 0.90 -10.92
N GLY A 449 27.01 0.85 -11.38
CA GLY A 449 27.38 0.36 -12.71
C GLY A 449 26.92 -1.09 -13.00
N SER A 450 26.20 -1.72 -12.06
CA SER A 450 25.49 -2.97 -12.21
C SER A 450 24.27 -2.79 -13.12
N GLN A 451 24.30 -3.41 -14.30
CA GLN A 451 23.13 -3.56 -15.15
C GLN A 451 22.15 -4.57 -14.51
N MET A 452 21.26 -4.08 -13.66
CA MET A 452 20.20 -4.89 -13.05
C MET A 452 19.12 -5.21 -14.09
N TYR A 453 18.50 -6.40 -14.02
CA TYR A 453 17.41 -6.74 -14.94
C TYR A 453 16.10 -6.02 -14.58
N GLU A 454 15.86 -5.75 -13.29
CA GLU A 454 14.64 -5.09 -12.82
C GLU A 454 14.80 -3.57 -12.79
N SER A 455 14.08 -2.89 -13.70
CA SER A 455 13.97 -1.44 -13.68
C SER A 455 12.85 -0.97 -12.75
N VAL A 456 13.13 0.05 -11.96
CA VAL A 456 12.19 0.77 -11.08
C VAL A 456 10.99 1.39 -11.81
N THR A 457 11.08 1.57 -13.13
CA THR A 457 9.99 2.16 -13.94
C THR A 457 9.04 1.12 -14.56
N THR A 458 9.28 -0.17 -14.34
CA THR A 458 8.50 -1.26 -14.92
C THR A 458 7.60 -1.93 -13.88
N ALA A 459 6.35 -2.24 -14.26
CA ALA A 459 5.44 -2.92 -13.36
C ALA A 459 5.92 -4.36 -13.08
N SER A 460 6.07 -4.69 -11.80
CA SER A 460 6.54 -6.01 -11.35
C SER A 460 5.54 -7.14 -11.61
N VAL A 461 4.27 -6.82 -11.89
CA VAL A 461 3.18 -7.76 -12.19
C VAL A 461 2.73 -7.67 -13.66
N ASN A 462 2.09 -8.72 -14.16
CA ASN A 462 1.49 -8.71 -15.49
C ASN A 462 0.15 -7.97 -15.51
N LEU A 463 0.16 -6.70 -15.89
CA LEU A 463 -1.04 -5.86 -15.97
C LEU A 463 -2.05 -6.31 -17.05
N ASN A 464 -1.64 -7.16 -17.99
CA ASN A 464 -2.51 -7.70 -19.04
C ASN A 464 -3.22 -9.00 -18.62
N ASP A 465 -2.97 -9.48 -17.40
CA ASP A 465 -3.57 -10.71 -16.91
C ASP A 465 -5.09 -10.55 -16.66
N SER A 466 -5.91 -11.37 -17.32
CA SER A 466 -7.38 -11.24 -17.28
C SER A 466 -7.97 -11.56 -15.91
N THR A 467 -7.41 -12.55 -15.20
CA THR A 467 -7.86 -12.93 -13.86
C THR A 467 -7.52 -11.85 -12.85
N PHE A 468 -6.30 -11.32 -12.89
CA PHE A 468 -5.90 -10.14 -12.14
C PHE A 468 -6.84 -8.96 -12.40
N ASN A 469 -7.10 -8.63 -13.66
CA ASN A 469 -7.98 -7.51 -14.01
C ASN A 469 -9.41 -7.72 -13.50
N THR A 470 -9.96 -8.93 -13.60
CA THR A 470 -11.31 -9.22 -13.09
C THR A 470 -11.39 -9.09 -11.56
N LEU A 471 -10.42 -9.67 -10.83
CA LEU A 471 -10.35 -9.54 -9.36
C LEU A 471 -10.20 -8.08 -8.93
N LYS A 472 -9.34 -7.35 -9.63
CA LYS A 472 -9.07 -5.93 -9.43
C LYS A 472 -10.34 -5.10 -9.62
N ASP A 473 -11.10 -5.33 -10.68
CA ASP A 473 -12.33 -4.58 -10.96
C ASP A 473 -13.42 -4.90 -9.93
N LEU A 474 -13.59 -6.18 -9.56
CA LEU A 474 -14.53 -6.59 -8.52
C LEU A 474 -14.19 -6.02 -7.15
N GLN A 475 -12.91 -6.08 -6.75
CA GLN A 475 -12.44 -5.52 -5.49
C GLN A 475 -12.82 -4.03 -5.37
N ARG A 476 -12.74 -3.28 -6.47
CA ARG A 476 -12.91 -1.83 -6.50
C ARG A 476 -14.35 -1.38 -6.73
N SER A 477 -15.23 -2.31 -7.12
CA SER A 477 -16.67 -2.08 -7.20
C SER A 477 -17.33 -2.16 -5.81
N SER A 478 -18.64 -1.88 -5.75
CA SER A 478 -19.48 -2.08 -4.57
C SER A 478 -19.76 -3.56 -4.24
N VAL A 479 -18.98 -4.47 -4.83
CA VAL A 479 -19.10 -5.91 -4.61
C VAL A 479 -18.50 -6.30 -3.27
N TYR A 480 -19.20 -7.16 -2.53
CA TYR A 480 -18.80 -7.70 -1.24
C TYR A 480 -19.35 -9.12 -1.05
N GLY A 481 -18.78 -9.86 -0.10
CA GLY A 481 -19.25 -11.19 0.23
C GLY A 481 -20.65 -11.21 0.84
N SER A 482 -21.57 -11.95 0.23
CA SER A 482 -22.91 -12.25 0.72
C SER A 482 -22.92 -13.66 1.34
N GLY A 483 -22.82 -13.74 2.67
CA GLY A 483 -22.78 -14.99 3.43
C GLY A 483 -21.42 -15.30 4.08
N PRO A 484 -21.27 -16.46 4.74
CA PRO A 484 -20.04 -16.86 5.40
C PRO A 484 -18.96 -17.29 4.40
N ILE A 485 -17.70 -17.27 4.83
CA ILE A 485 -16.59 -17.91 4.10
C ILE A 485 -16.72 -19.42 4.26
N THR A 486 -16.81 -20.15 3.16
CA THR A 486 -16.86 -21.62 3.15
C THR A 486 -15.48 -22.19 2.87
N SER A 487 -15.06 -23.14 3.69
CA SER A 487 -13.82 -23.90 3.49
C SER A 487 -14.14 -25.20 2.75
N VAL A 488 -13.44 -25.46 1.64
CA VAL A 488 -13.56 -26.68 0.83
C VAL A 488 -12.18 -27.28 0.55
N ALA A 489 -12.14 -28.50 0.01
CA ALA A 489 -10.90 -29.23 -0.30
C ALA A 489 -9.96 -29.35 0.93
N GLY A 490 -10.43 -29.92 2.04
CA GLY A 490 -9.60 -30.08 3.24
C GLY A 490 -9.22 -28.75 3.91
N SER A 491 -10.09 -27.75 3.81
CA SER A 491 -9.90 -26.38 4.31
C SER A 491 -8.90 -25.50 3.55
N GLN A 492 -8.28 -26.04 2.51
CA GLN A 492 -7.30 -25.36 1.67
C GLN A 492 -7.91 -24.27 0.79
N VAL A 493 -9.14 -24.46 0.31
CA VAL A 493 -9.78 -23.48 -0.56
C VAL A 493 -10.87 -22.76 0.24
N LYS A 494 -10.78 -21.44 0.28
CA LYS A 494 -11.79 -20.55 0.85
C LYS A 494 -12.64 -19.99 -0.28
N THR A 495 -13.95 -20.01 -0.10
CA THR A 495 -14.90 -19.51 -1.09
C THR A 495 -15.94 -18.62 -0.44
N ARG A 496 -16.47 -17.67 -1.22
CA ARG A 496 -17.58 -16.84 -0.77
C ARG A 496 -18.40 -16.34 -1.95
N LEU A 497 -19.72 -16.47 -1.86
CA LEU A 497 -20.64 -15.84 -2.80
C LEU A 497 -20.57 -14.32 -2.61
N LEU A 498 -20.57 -13.60 -3.71
CA LEU A 498 -20.58 -12.16 -3.76
C LEU A 498 -22.00 -11.66 -4.06
N ASN A 499 -22.34 -10.45 -3.59
CA ASN A 499 -23.66 -9.85 -3.76
C ASN A 499 -24.09 -9.62 -5.22
N ASN A 500 -23.16 -9.74 -6.19
CA ASN A 500 -23.45 -9.68 -7.62
C ASN A 500 -23.59 -11.07 -8.28
N GLY A 501 -23.64 -12.14 -7.49
CA GLY A 501 -23.79 -13.52 -7.96
C GLY A 501 -22.49 -14.25 -8.31
N TRP A 502 -21.35 -13.57 -8.37
CA TRP A 502 -20.04 -14.19 -8.57
C TRP A 502 -19.59 -14.91 -7.30
N THR A 503 -18.66 -15.86 -7.42
CA THR A 503 -18.03 -16.53 -6.29
C THR A 503 -16.53 -16.27 -6.30
N VAL A 504 -16.01 -15.66 -5.24
CA VAL A 504 -14.54 -15.57 -5.05
C VAL A 504 -14.04 -16.91 -4.52
N VAL A 505 -12.94 -17.39 -5.10
CA VAL A 505 -12.29 -18.66 -4.77
C VAL A 505 -10.82 -18.39 -4.51
N VAL A 506 -10.38 -18.70 -3.31
CA VAL A 506 -9.01 -18.45 -2.83
C VAL A 506 -8.40 -19.76 -2.35
N ASN A 507 -7.31 -20.20 -2.99
CA ASN A 507 -6.57 -21.36 -2.51
C ASN A 507 -5.47 -20.88 -1.56
N THR A 508 -5.59 -21.18 -0.27
CA THR A 508 -4.59 -20.87 0.76
C THR A 508 -3.65 -22.06 1.04
N GLY A 509 -3.55 -23.05 0.17
CA GLY A 509 -2.62 -24.16 0.35
C GLY A 509 -1.41 -24.09 -0.57
N ALA A 510 -0.37 -24.85 -0.21
CA ALA A 510 0.88 -24.92 -0.94
C ALA A 510 0.82 -25.78 -2.23
N SER A 511 -0.33 -26.40 -2.51
CA SER A 511 -0.57 -27.26 -3.68
C SER A 511 -1.74 -26.74 -4.50
N ALA A 512 -1.85 -27.15 -5.77
CA ALA A 512 -3.08 -26.92 -6.52
C ALA A 512 -4.23 -27.73 -5.89
N ALA A 513 -5.44 -27.17 -5.93
CA ALA A 513 -6.65 -27.81 -5.44
C ALA A 513 -7.72 -27.86 -6.53
N ILE A 514 -8.51 -28.94 -6.55
CA ILE A 514 -9.66 -29.05 -7.43
C ILE A 514 -10.89 -28.51 -6.70
N TYR A 515 -11.56 -27.54 -7.32
CA TYR A 515 -12.79 -26.94 -6.82
C TYR A 515 -13.94 -27.25 -7.79
N SER A 516 -15.02 -27.84 -7.28
CA SER A 516 -16.25 -28.06 -8.06
C SER A 516 -17.16 -26.84 -7.95
N TYR A 517 -17.49 -26.23 -9.07
CA TYR A 517 -18.42 -25.11 -9.16
C TYR A 517 -19.46 -25.38 -10.26
N LYS A 518 -20.74 -25.41 -9.88
CA LYS A 518 -21.88 -25.70 -10.77
C LYS A 518 -21.67 -26.98 -11.60
N GLY A 519 -21.10 -28.02 -11.01
CA GLY A 519 -20.86 -29.32 -11.65
C GLY A 519 -19.60 -29.38 -12.54
N LEU A 520 -18.87 -28.28 -12.69
CA LEU A 520 -17.59 -28.24 -13.40
C LEU A 520 -16.42 -28.24 -12.42
N LEU A 521 -15.34 -28.94 -12.78
CA LEU A 521 -14.12 -29.02 -11.99
C LEU A 521 -13.11 -27.97 -12.47
N TYR A 522 -12.63 -27.16 -11.53
CA TYR A 522 -11.63 -26.13 -11.76
C TYR A 522 -10.36 -26.45 -10.97
N SER A 523 -9.21 -26.40 -11.63
CA SER A 523 -7.93 -26.40 -10.93
C SER A 523 -7.59 -24.98 -10.47
N ILE A 524 -7.47 -24.79 -9.16
CA ILE A 524 -7.02 -23.55 -8.56
C ILE A 524 -5.57 -23.76 -8.15
N ALA A 525 -4.65 -23.01 -8.75
CA ALA A 525 -3.23 -23.09 -8.42
C ALA A 525 -3.00 -22.82 -6.92
N ALA A 526 -1.91 -23.39 -6.38
CA ALA A 526 -1.49 -23.16 -5.00
C ALA A 526 -1.40 -21.65 -4.73
N ARG A 527 -1.91 -21.14 -3.61
CA ARG A 527 -1.76 -19.72 -3.24
C ARG A 527 -2.22 -18.72 -4.33
N ASP A 528 -3.22 -19.08 -5.14
CA ASP A 528 -3.83 -18.23 -6.18
C ASP A 528 -5.27 -17.88 -5.78
N ALA A 529 -5.83 -16.87 -6.44
CA ALA A 529 -7.24 -16.55 -6.31
C ALA A 529 -7.87 -16.25 -7.67
N ARG A 530 -9.16 -16.54 -7.78
CA ARG A 530 -9.98 -16.33 -8.96
C ARG A 530 -11.41 -16.00 -8.57
N VAL A 531 -12.20 -15.59 -9.55
CA VAL A 531 -13.65 -15.47 -9.41
C VAL A 531 -14.34 -16.32 -10.46
N MET A 532 -15.46 -16.90 -10.07
CA MET A 532 -16.30 -17.77 -10.90
C MET A 532 -17.67 -17.11 -11.06
N PHE A 533 -18.29 -17.26 -12.23
CA PHE A 533 -19.64 -16.80 -12.52
C PHE A 533 -20.54 -17.95 -12.91
#